data_AF-A0A1G1P6Z7-F1
#
_entry.id   AF-A0A1G1P6Z7-F1
#
_cell.length_a   1.000
_cell.length_b   1.000
_cell.length_c   1.000
_cell.angle_alpha   90.00
_cell.angle_beta   90.00
_cell.angle_gamma   90.00
#
_symmetry.space_group_name_H-M   'P 1'
#
loop_
_entity.id
_entity.type
_entity.pdbx_description
1 polymer ?
#
loop_
_entity_poly.entity_id
_entity_poly.type
_entity_poly.pdbx_seq_one_letter_code
_entity_poly.pdbx_strand_id
1 'polypeptide(L)'
;MRILFIHASAGAGHFKAAEALYRGLKKESGHTAILIDALDYSSPRFKKFYKWTYYTLISRFPWAWGVFFWVANIGWLQPLVRLCRRMYNGLNTRKLHRFLREERFDYIFATHFLPTEVAGALKRSGRIASKLVTVITDFDVHRIWLSPQTDFYAAATEWTKEKLQKLGAAPQRVIVSGIPTDEKFAAFVDIRALKKKLELYENTFTVLIATGSFGIGPIEAILKELKEFQVIVVCGHNESLLRKLSAGQYRLAKIMGLVDNMHELMAVSDVMVTKP
;
A
#
# COMPACT_ATOMS: atom_id res chain seq x y z
N MET A 1 17.11 17.68 9.51
CA MET A 1 16.01 17.82 8.53
C MET A 1 14.71 17.34 9.15
N ARG A 2 13.58 17.90 8.72
CA ARG A 2 12.23 17.48 9.06
C ARG A 2 11.62 16.74 7.86
N ILE A 3 11.33 15.46 8.04
CA ILE A 3 10.98 14.54 6.96
C ILE A 3 9.58 13.98 7.22
N LEU A 4 8.71 14.11 6.22
CA LEU A 4 7.35 13.60 6.25
C LEU A 4 7.24 12.30 5.46
N PHE A 5 6.64 11.28 6.06
CA PHE A 5 6.13 10.09 5.40
C PHE A 5 4.61 10.18 5.40
N ILE A 6 4.00 10.15 4.22
CA ILE A 6 2.57 10.37 4.07
C ILE A 6 1.95 9.31 3.16
N HIS A 7 0.92 8.66 3.67
CA HIS A 7 0.12 7.68 2.93
C HIS A 7 -1.33 8.16 2.82
N ALA A 8 -2.19 7.35 2.21
CA ALA A 8 -3.63 7.47 2.37
C ALA A 8 -4.17 6.11 2.82
N SER A 9 -5.11 6.07 3.77
CA SER A 9 -5.77 4.81 4.15
C SER A 9 -6.71 4.31 3.06
N ALA A 10 -6.14 3.75 2.01
CA ALA A 10 -6.79 3.19 0.81
C ALA A 10 -6.33 1.74 0.59
N GLY A 11 -6.24 0.97 1.68
CA GLY A 11 -5.54 -0.32 1.74
C GLY A 11 -4.27 -0.25 2.59
N ALA A 12 -3.85 -1.40 3.12
CA ALA A 12 -2.73 -1.46 4.08
C ALA A 12 -1.34 -1.33 3.43
N GLY A 13 -1.19 -1.64 2.13
CA GLY A 13 0.11 -1.66 1.45
C GLY A 13 0.82 -0.30 1.46
N HIS A 14 0.11 0.77 1.10
CA HIS A 14 0.64 2.14 1.11
C HIS A 14 1.10 2.58 2.51
N PHE A 15 0.33 2.23 3.54
CA PHE A 15 0.70 2.48 4.93
C PHE A 15 1.96 1.70 5.31
N LYS A 16 2.03 0.40 4.99
CA LYS A 16 3.19 -0.44 5.32
C LYS A 16 4.48 0.03 4.66
N ALA A 17 4.42 0.50 3.42
CA ALA A 17 5.57 1.12 2.76
C ALA A 17 6.01 2.43 3.46
N ALA A 18 5.05 3.27 3.88
CA ALA A 18 5.37 4.51 4.58
C ALA A 18 5.93 4.25 5.98
N GLU A 19 5.37 3.25 6.68
CA GLU A 19 5.82 2.77 7.97
C GLU A 19 7.24 2.20 7.89
N ALA A 20 7.55 1.40 6.87
CA ALA A 20 8.89 0.87 6.64
C ALA A 20 9.94 1.98 6.46
N LEU A 21 9.65 2.96 5.61
CA LEU A 21 10.54 4.12 5.41
C LEU A 21 10.71 4.95 6.69
N TYR A 22 9.61 5.19 7.41
CA TYR A 22 9.64 5.91 8.69
C TYR A 22 10.51 5.20 9.72
N ARG A 23 10.34 3.88 9.88
CA ARG A 23 11.11 3.07 10.84
C ARG A 23 12.59 3.02 10.47
N GLY A 24 12.91 2.78 9.20
CA GLY A 24 14.29 2.76 8.72
C GLY A 24 15.00 4.11 8.95
N LEU A 25 14.36 5.23 8.59
CA LEU A 25 14.95 6.55 8.81
C LEU A 25 15.16 6.85 10.31
N LYS A 26 14.20 6.50 11.16
CA LYS A 26 14.28 6.72 12.61
C LYS A 26 15.40 5.91 13.25
N LYS A 27 15.72 4.74 12.71
CA LYS A 27 16.81 3.89 13.16
C LYS A 27 18.18 4.43 12.72
N GLU A 28 18.30 4.87 11.47
CA GLU A 28 19.57 5.23 10.84
C GLU A 28 19.95 6.71 10.99
N SER A 29 19.08 7.57 11.52
CA SER A 29 19.35 9.01 11.58
C SER A 29 18.71 9.73 12.77
N GLY A 30 19.32 10.87 13.16
CA GLY A 30 18.75 11.82 14.13
C GLY A 30 17.75 12.81 13.52
N HIS A 31 17.22 12.55 12.32
CA HIS A 31 16.27 13.45 11.67
C HIS A 31 14.88 13.40 12.31
N THR A 32 14.15 14.51 12.26
CA THR A 32 12.77 14.55 12.72
C THR A 32 11.88 13.88 11.69
N ALA A 33 11.41 12.67 11.98
CA ALA A 33 10.53 11.89 11.13
C ALA A 33 9.07 11.98 11.62
N ILE A 34 8.13 12.23 10.70
CA ILE A 34 6.70 12.28 10.98
C ILE A 34 5.98 11.35 10.00
N LEU A 35 5.12 10.46 10.49
CA LEU A 35 4.28 9.57 9.68
C LEU A 35 2.82 9.92 9.88
N ILE A 36 2.08 10.19 8.80
CA ILE A 36 0.65 10.53 8.85
C ILE A 36 -0.17 9.89 7.72
N ASP A 37 -1.47 9.74 7.97
CA ASP A 37 -2.48 9.48 6.94
C ASP A 37 -3.03 10.80 6.40
N ALA A 38 -2.89 11.04 5.10
CA ALA A 38 -3.45 12.22 4.43
C ALA A 38 -4.96 12.38 4.69
N LEU A 39 -5.69 11.27 4.85
CA LEU A 39 -7.13 11.29 5.08
C LEU A 39 -7.52 11.75 6.49
N ASP A 40 -6.62 11.72 7.48
CA ASP A 40 -6.86 12.30 8.81
C ASP A 40 -6.99 13.82 8.78
N TYR A 41 -6.46 14.44 7.72
CA TYR A 41 -6.56 15.87 7.46
C TYR A 41 -7.73 16.21 6.52
N SER A 42 -8.71 15.31 6.42
CA SER A 42 -9.96 15.52 5.69
C SER A 42 -11.18 15.48 6.63
N SER A 43 -12.40 15.62 6.09
CA SER A 43 -13.60 15.42 6.91
C SER A 43 -13.78 13.92 7.23
N PRO A 44 -14.29 13.55 8.42
CA PRO A 44 -14.53 12.13 8.75
C PRO A 44 -15.45 11.42 7.73
N ARG A 45 -16.43 12.14 7.18
CA ARG A 45 -17.32 11.65 6.12
C ARG A 45 -16.54 11.31 4.86
N PHE A 46 -15.63 12.20 4.44
CA PHE A 46 -14.76 11.98 3.29
C PHE A 46 -13.83 10.78 3.51
N LYS A 47 -13.16 10.69 4.66
CA LYS A 47 -12.29 9.53 4.98
C LYS A 47 -13.06 8.22 4.89
N LYS A 48 -14.29 8.17 5.44
CA LYS A 48 -15.15 6.98 5.38
C LYS A 48 -15.58 6.67 3.94
N PHE A 49 -16.03 7.68 3.20
CA PHE A 49 -16.46 7.52 1.81
C PHE A 49 -15.31 7.04 0.90
N TYR A 50 -14.13 7.65 1.02
CA TYR A 50 -12.94 7.27 0.25
C TYR A 50 -12.57 5.80 0.47
N LYS A 51 -12.51 5.37 1.74
CA LYS A 51 -12.27 3.96 2.12
C LYS A 51 -13.33 3.02 1.54
N TRP A 52 -14.59 3.39 1.68
CA TRP A 52 -15.73 2.60 1.21
C TRP A 52 -15.73 2.47 -0.32
N THR A 53 -15.50 3.55 -1.05
CA THR A 53 -15.40 3.54 -2.52
C THR A 53 -14.26 2.65 -2.98
N TYR A 54 -13.06 2.80 -2.40
CA TYR A 54 -11.93 1.91 -2.72
C TYR A 54 -12.29 0.44 -2.48
N TYR A 55 -12.76 0.10 -1.28
CA TYR A 55 -13.16 -1.26 -0.93
C TYR A 55 -14.21 -1.82 -1.89
N THR A 56 -15.26 -1.06 -2.19
CA THR A 56 -16.36 -1.48 -3.05
C THR A 56 -15.88 -1.73 -4.48
N LEU A 57 -14.98 -0.88 -4.98
CA LEU A 57 -14.42 -0.99 -6.31
C LEU A 57 -13.54 -2.23 -6.46
N ILE A 58 -12.64 -2.49 -5.50
CA ILE A 58 -11.78 -3.68 -5.54
C ILE A 58 -12.52 -4.99 -5.23
N SER A 59 -13.62 -4.94 -4.47
CA SER A 59 -14.36 -6.16 -4.04
C SER A 59 -15.52 -6.53 -4.95
N ARG A 60 -16.24 -5.55 -5.52
CA ARG A 60 -17.49 -5.78 -6.27
C ARG A 60 -17.38 -5.43 -7.75
N PHE A 61 -16.51 -4.49 -8.11
CA PHE A 61 -16.38 -4.03 -9.49
C PHE A 61 -14.91 -3.99 -9.97
N PRO A 62 -14.17 -5.12 -9.96
CA PRO A 62 -12.79 -5.13 -10.47
C PRO A 62 -12.69 -4.64 -11.93
N TRP A 63 -13.73 -4.90 -12.74
CA TRP A 63 -13.84 -4.38 -14.11
C TRP A 63 -13.94 -2.85 -14.15
N ALA A 64 -14.64 -2.23 -13.20
CA ALA A 64 -14.75 -0.78 -13.11
C ALA A 64 -13.44 -0.12 -12.65
N TRP A 65 -12.57 -0.87 -11.94
CA TRP A 65 -11.19 -0.46 -11.68
C TRP A 65 -10.36 -0.43 -12.97
N GLY A 66 -10.50 -1.45 -13.81
CA GLY A 66 -9.91 -1.46 -15.16
C GLY A 66 -10.40 -0.31 -16.04
N VAL A 67 -11.72 -0.05 -16.05
CA VAL A 67 -12.32 1.08 -16.77
C VAL A 67 -11.86 2.42 -16.21
N PHE A 68 -11.77 2.57 -14.88
CA PHE A 68 -11.25 3.80 -14.25
C PHE A 68 -9.83 4.10 -14.72
N PHE A 69 -8.94 3.10 -14.72
CA PHE A 69 -7.58 3.29 -15.23
C PHE A 69 -7.53 3.51 -16.74
N TRP A 70 -8.40 2.86 -17.50
CA TRP A 70 -8.51 3.08 -18.94
C TRP A 70 -8.92 4.53 -19.24
N VAL A 71 -10.00 5.02 -18.61
CA VAL A 71 -10.44 6.42 -18.71
C VAL A 71 -9.38 7.38 -18.17
N ALA A 72 -8.74 7.06 -17.05
CA ALA A 72 -7.64 7.84 -16.48
C ALA A 72 -6.35 7.79 -17.33
N ASN A 73 -6.30 6.96 -18.38
CA ASN A 73 -5.23 6.94 -19.38
C ASN A 73 -5.65 7.60 -20.71
N ILE A 74 -6.92 7.96 -20.91
CA ILE A 74 -7.37 8.71 -22.10
C ILE A 74 -6.77 10.11 -22.06
N GLY A 75 -5.87 10.41 -23.00
CA GLY A 75 -5.05 11.63 -23.02
C GLY A 75 -5.84 12.94 -23.06
N TRP A 76 -6.96 12.98 -23.79
CA TRP A 76 -7.76 14.20 -23.98
C TRP A 76 -8.70 14.53 -22.81
N LEU A 77 -9.08 13.55 -21.98
CA LEU A 77 -9.86 13.78 -20.76
C LEU A 77 -9.01 14.28 -19.58
N GLN A 78 -7.68 14.26 -19.72
CA GLN A 78 -6.76 14.58 -18.63
C GLN A 78 -6.90 15.97 -18.04
N PRO A 79 -7.12 17.04 -18.83
CA PRO A 79 -7.32 18.37 -18.26
C PRO A 79 -8.55 18.41 -17.35
N LEU A 80 -9.66 17.78 -17.78
CA LEU A 80 -10.91 17.70 -17.01
C LEU A 80 -10.75 16.82 -15.77
N VAL A 81 -10.18 15.62 -15.90
CA VAL A 81 -9.90 14.72 -14.76
C VAL A 81 -9.00 15.40 -13.74
N ARG A 82 -7.93 16.07 -14.18
CA ARG A 82 -7.04 16.85 -13.30
C ARG A 82 -7.77 18.01 -12.64
N LEU A 83 -8.66 18.71 -13.36
CA LEU A 83 -9.45 19.81 -12.81
C LEU A 83 -10.42 19.32 -11.72
N CYS A 84 -11.22 18.29 -12.02
CA CYS A 84 -12.14 17.68 -11.07
C CYS A 84 -11.40 17.14 -9.85
N ARG A 85 -10.27 16.45 -10.05
CA ARG A 85 -9.42 15.93 -8.97
C ARG A 85 -8.84 17.06 -8.12
N ARG A 86 -8.38 18.15 -8.74
CA ARG A 86 -7.85 19.33 -8.05
C ARG A 86 -8.93 20.06 -7.24
N MET A 87 -10.15 20.19 -7.77
CA MET A 87 -11.27 20.79 -7.04
C MET A 87 -11.70 19.92 -5.87
N TYR A 88 -11.85 18.61 -6.11
CA TYR A 88 -12.22 17.62 -5.10
C TYR A 88 -11.19 17.57 -3.98
N ASN A 89 -9.90 17.53 -4.31
CA ASN A 89 -8.82 17.50 -3.33
C ASN A 89 -8.65 18.86 -2.64
N GLY A 90 -8.73 19.98 -3.36
CA GLY A 90 -8.59 21.32 -2.78
C GLY A 90 -9.68 21.69 -1.76
N LEU A 91 -10.91 21.19 -1.95
CA LEU A 91 -12.00 21.37 -0.98
C LEU A 91 -11.85 20.45 0.23
N ASN A 92 -11.48 19.18 0.02
CA ASN A 92 -11.46 18.17 1.08
C ASN A 92 -10.13 18.10 1.87
N THR A 93 -9.05 18.70 1.38
CA THR A 93 -7.71 18.60 2.00
C THR A 93 -7.17 19.94 2.53
N ARG A 94 -8.04 20.94 2.78
CA ARG A 94 -7.61 22.25 3.31
C ARG A 94 -6.77 22.16 4.59
N LYS A 95 -7.10 21.23 5.50
CA LYS A 95 -6.29 21.00 6.72
C LYS A 95 -4.92 20.43 6.38
N LEU A 96 -4.84 19.52 5.40
CA LEU A 96 -3.57 18.96 4.93
C LEU A 96 -2.71 20.04 4.28
N HIS A 97 -3.33 20.92 3.47
CA HIS A 97 -2.64 22.07 2.89
C HIS A 97 -2.02 22.96 3.95
N ARG A 98 -2.78 23.27 5.01
CA ARG A 98 -2.31 24.07 6.14
C ARG A 98 -1.13 23.40 6.84
N PHE A 99 -1.30 22.12 7.19
CA PHE A 99 -0.28 21.31 7.86
C PHE A 99 1.05 21.29 7.07
N LEU A 100 1.01 20.95 5.78
CA LEU A 100 2.22 20.88 4.95
C LEU A 100 2.96 22.23 4.86
N ARG A 101 2.23 23.34 4.90
CA ARG A 101 2.80 24.69 4.84
C ARG A 101 3.38 25.14 6.17
N GLU A 102 2.70 24.85 7.28
CA GLU A 102 3.10 25.31 8.61
C GLU A 102 4.27 24.49 9.16
N GLU A 103 4.29 23.18 8.90
CA GLU A 103 5.35 22.29 9.38
C GLU A 103 6.68 22.42 8.62
N ARG A 104 6.67 23.01 7.41
CA ARG A 104 7.86 23.30 6.59
C ARG A 104 8.82 22.11 6.46
N PHE A 105 8.33 20.99 5.95
CA PHE A 105 9.15 19.79 5.72
C PHE A 105 10.25 20.02 4.68
N ASP A 106 11.43 19.45 4.91
CA ASP A 106 12.52 19.42 3.92
C ASP A 106 12.22 18.37 2.84
N TYR A 107 11.74 17.19 3.26
CA TYR A 107 11.38 16.08 2.37
C TYR A 107 9.98 15.55 2.68
N ILE A 108 9.26 15.17 1.62
CA ILE A 108 7.97 14.50 1.69
C ILE A 108 8.07 13.21 0.88
N PHE A 109 7.99 12.07 1.55
CA PHE A 109 7.87 10.73 0.96
C PHE A 109 6.39 10.34 0.92
N ALA A 110 5.80 10.35 -0.28
CA ALA A 110 4.41 10.02 -0.49
C ALA A 110 4.26 8.61 -1.09
N THR A 111 3.65 7.69 -0.33
CA THR A 111 3.45 6.29 -0.76
C THR A 111 2.09 6.05 -1.41
N HIS A 112 1.39 7.13 -1.78
CA HIS A 112 0.09 7.09 -2.44
C HIS A 112 -0.07 8.32 -3.37
N PHE A 113 -0.87 8.19 -4.43
CA PHE A 113 -1.08 9.26 -5.43
C PHE A 113 -1.76 10.51 -4.86
N LEU A 114 -2.71 10.36 -3.91
CA LEU A 114 -3.42 11.48 -3.27
C LEU A 114 -2.47 12.48 -2.59
N PRO A 115 -1.61 12.09 -1.61
CA PRO A 115 -0.67 13.04 -1.01
C PRO A 115 0.39 13.55 -2.00
N THR A 116 0.78 12.74 -2.99
CA THR A 116 1.66 13.18 -4.10
C THR A 116 1.05 14.37 -4.84
N GLU A 117 -0.23 14.30 -5.19
CA GLU A 117 -0.90 15.39 -5.87
C GLU A 117 -1.04 16.64 -5.00
N VAL A 118 -1.45 16.48 -3.73
CA VAL A 118 -1.64 17.62 -2.82
C VAL A 118 -0.31 18.36 -2.60
N ALA A 119 0.76 17.63 -2.28
CA ALA A 119 2.09 18.22 -2.14
C ALA A 119 2.57 18.85 -3.45
N GLY A 120 2.37 18.17 -4.58
CA GLY A 120 2.71 18.70 -5.90
C GLY A 120 1.99 20.01 -6.24
N ALA A 121 0.72 20.16 -5.87
CA ALA A 121 -0.04 21.40 -6.08
C ALA A 121 0.48 22.56 -5.22
N LEU A 122 0.83 22.30 -3.96
CA LEU A 122 1.44 23.30 -3.08
C LEU A 122 2.82 23.72 -3.57
N LYS A 123 3.65 22.76 -3.98
CA LYS A 123 4.99 23.03 -4.53
C LYS A 123 4.90 23.87 -5.81
N ARG A 124 3.98 23.53 -6.73
CA ARG A 124 3.76 24.30 -7.97
C ARG A 124 3.36 25.76 -7.72
N SER A 125 2.64 26.01 -6.62
CA SER A 125 2.21 27.36 -6.24
C SER A 125 3.19 28.09 -5.32
N GLY A 126 4.40 27.55 -5.12
CA GLY A 126 5.42 28.15 -4.25
C GLY A 126 5.07 28.16 -2.76
N ARG A 127 4.05 27.41 -2.34
CA ARG A 127 3.58 27.38 -0.94
C ARG A 127 4.37 26.44 -0.05
N ILE A 128 5.12 25.51 -0.63
CA ILE A 128 6.12 24.67 0.04
C ILE A 128 7.36 24.59 -0.84
N ALA A 129 8.53 24.44 -0.21
CA ALA A 129 9.81 24.24 -0.88
C ALA A 129 10.32 22.79 -0.81
N SER A 130 9.55 21.89 -0.16
CA SER A 130 9.93 20.50 0.12
C SER A 130 10.36 19.74 -1.14
N LYS A 131 11.34 18.85 -0.99
CA LYS A 131 11.63 17.79 -1.96
C LYS A 131 10.55 16.72 -1.86
N LEU A 132 9.85 16.48 -2.96
CA LEU A 132 8.77 15.51 -3.06
C LEU A 132 9.30 14.23 -3.70
N VAL A 133 9.27 13.14 -2.94
CA VAL A 133 9.58 11.79 -3.38
C VAL A 133 8.28 10.99 -3.45
N THR A 134 7.93 10.52 -4.64
CA THR A 134 6.76 9.66 -4.85
C THR A 134 7.22 8.22 -4.86
N VAL A 135 6.76 7.45 -3.89
CA VAL A 135 7.13 6.04 -3.74
C VAL A 135 6.03 5.20 -4.37
N ILE A 136 6.34 4.58 -5.50
CA ILE A 136 5.42 3.70 -6.21
C ILE A 136 5.36 2.38 -5.44
N THR A 137 4.15 2.02 -5.03
CA THR A 137 3.87 0.83 -4.21
C THR A 137 3.18 -0.27 -5.01
N ASP A 138 3.13 -0.09 -6.33
CA ASP A 138 2.55 -1.01 -7.30
C ASP A 138 3.66 -1.49 -8.25
N PHE A 139 3.62 -2.76 -8.68
CA PHE A 139 4.55 -3.25 -9.71
C PHE A 139 4.22 -2.70 -11.09
N ASP A 140 2.93 -2.45 -11.36
CA ASP A 140 2.48 -1.74 -12.55
C ASP A 140 2.04 -0.31 -12.19
N VAL A 141 2.25 0.65 -13.09
CA VAL A 141 2.01 2.07 -12.81
C VAL A 141 1.00 2.68 -13.76
N HIS A 142 0.17 3.57 -13.22
CA HIS A 142 -0.83 4.35 -13.95
C HIS A 142 -0.52 5.85 -13.88
N ARG A 143 -1.07 6.61 -14.83
CA ARG A 143 -0.83 8.05 -14.95
C ARG A 143 -1.22 8.87 -13.71
N ILE A 144 -2.08 8.33 -12.85
CA ILE A 144 -2.51 8.95 -11.59
C ILE A 144 -1.35 9.22 -10.63
N TRP A 145 -0.29 8.41 -10.70
CA TRP A 145 0.93 8.54 -9.90
C TRP A 145 1.82 9.71 -10.35
N LEU A 146 1.68 10.17 -11.61
CA LEU A 146 2.54 11.23 -12.13
C LEU A 146 2.14 12.60 -11.60
N SER A 147 3.14 13.30 -11.06
CA SER A 147 3.09 14.71 -10.71
C SER A 147 4.35 15.40 -11.26
N PRO A 148 4.21 16.48 -12.06
CA PRO A 148 5.38 17.19 -12.59
C PRO A 148 6.31 17.78 -11.51
N GLN A 149 5.80 17.92 -10.28
CA GLN A 149 6.50 18.48 -9.12
C GLN A 149 7.21 17.43 -8.27
N THR A 150 7.05 16.15 -8.59
CA THR A 150 7.86 15.10 -7.99
C THR A 150 9.31 15.27 -8.42
N ASP A 151 10.21 15.38 -7.44
CA ASP A 151 11.65 15.45 -7.67
C ASP A 151 12.20 14.05 -7.98
N PHE A 152 11.73 13.04 -7.26
CA PHE A 152 12.14 11.64 -7.46
C PHE A 152 10.97 10.66 -7.35
N TYR A 153 10.97 9.65 -8.21
CA TYR A 153 10.12 8.47 -8.11
C TYR A 153 10.96 7.30 -7.62
N ALA A 154 10.53 6.63 -6.56
CA ALA A 154 11.07 5.34 -6.14
C ALA A 154 10.19 4.24 -6.75
N ALA A 155 10.76 3.45 -7.64
CA ALA A 155 10.09 2.41 -8.41
C ALA A 155 10.45 1.02 -7.88
N ALA A 156 9.49 0.09 -8.00
CA ALA A 156 9.65 -1.29 -7.56
C ALA A 156 10.67 -2.06 -8.43
N THR A 157 10.66 -1.83 -9.74
CA THR A 157 11.44 -2.59 -10.72
C THR A 157 11.83 -1.70 -11.91
N GLU A 158 12.76 -2.19 -12.75
CA GLU A 158 13.08 -1.54 -14.03
C GLU A 158 11.85 -1.45 -14.95
N TRP A 159 10.98 -2.46 -14.96
CA TRP A 159 9.70 -2.41 -15.69
C TRP A 159 8.85 -1.20 -15.28
N THR A 160 8.67 -0.99 -13.97
CA THR A 160 7.91 0.14 -13.44
C THR A 160 8.55 1.48 -13.84
N LYS A 161 9.88 1.55 -13.85
CA LYS A 161 10.65 2.73 -14.27
C LYS A 161 10.46 3.04 -15.76
N GLU A 162 10.59 2.06 -16.64
CA GLU A 162 10.35 2.23 -18.07
C GLU A 162 8.92 2.72 -18.33
N LYS A 163 7.92 2.15 -17.64
CA LYS A 163 6.53 2.58 -17.80
C LYS A 163 6.32 4.02 -17.29
N LEU A 164 6.91 4.41 -16.16
CA LEU A 164 6.91 5.80 -15.68
C LEU A 164 7.48 6.76 -16.74
N GLN A 165 8.58 6.39 -17.40
CA GLN A 165 9.20 7.20 -18.44
C GLN A 165 8.28 7.33 -19.67
N LYS A 166 7.67 6.23 -20.12
CA LYS A 166 6.66 6.26 -21.20
C LYS A 166 5.46 7.16 -20.88
N LEU A 167 5.09 7.26 -19.60
CA LEU A 167 4.03 8.15 -19.13
C LEU A 167 4.46 9.62 -18.99
N GLY A 168 5.76 9.93 -19.09
CA GLY A 168 6.33 11.28 -19.10
C GLY A 168 7.18 11.65 -17.88
N ALA A 169 7.60 10.69 -17.04
CA ALA A 169 8.58 10.95 -15.99
C ALA A 169 9.99 11.07 -16.59
N ALA A 170 10.76 12.08 -16.18
CA ALA A 170 12.14 12.24 -16.64
C ALA A 170 13.02 11.08 -16.13
N PRO A 171 13.81 10.40 -16.98
CA PRO A 171 14.59 9.23 -16.60
C PRO A 171 15.47 9.41 -15.36
N GLN A 172 16.15 10.54 -15.26
CA GLN A 172 17.03 10.91 -14.14
C GLN A 172 16.28 11.12 -12.81
N ARG A 173 14.96 11.19 -12.83
CA ARG A 173 14.11 11.31 -11.63
C ARG A 173 13.56 9.97 -11.16
N VAL A 174 13.82 8.87 -11.85
CA VAL A 174 13.27 7.56 -11.49
C VAL A 174 14.37 6.63 -11.00
N ILE A 175 14.28 6.23 -9.74
CA ILE A 175 15.24 5.35 -9.06
C ILE A 175 14.55 4.01 -8.82
N VAL A 176 15.21 2.90 -9.17
CA VAL A 176 14.72 1.55 -8.83
C VAL A 176 15.31 1.17 -7.48
N SER A 177 14.46 1.18 -6.46
CA SER A 177 14.84 0.86 -5.07
C SER A 177 14.11 -0.38 -4.53
N GLY A 178 13.13 -0.90 -5.25
CA GLY A 178 12.14 -1.83 -4.71
C GLY A 178 11.04 -1.12 -3.93
N ILE A 179 10.00 -1.88 -3.56
CA ILE A 179 8.94 -1.41 -2.66
C ILE A 179 9.48 -1.49 -1.22
N PRO A 180 9.43 -0.40 -0.43
CA PRO A 180 9.90 -0.44 0.95
C PRO A 180 9.16 -1.48 1.79
N THR A 181 9.92 -2.32 2.49
CA THR A 181 9.42 -3.34 3.43
C THR A 181 10.08 -3.16 4.79
N ASP A 182 9.41 -3.63 5.84
CA ASP A 182 9.96 -3.58 7.20
C ASP A 182 11.19 -4.51 7.29
N GLU A 183 12.27 -4.07 7.92
CA GLU A 183 13.55 -4.80 7.99
C GLU A 183 13.40 -6.21 8.58
N LYS A 184 12.38 -6.45 9.40
CA LYS A 184 12.09 -7.78 9.94
C LYS A 184 11.82 -8.84 8.87
N PHE A 185 11.43 -8.45 7.65
CA PHE A 185 11.28 -9.38 6.52
C PHE A 185 12.62 -9.89 5.98
N ALA A 186 13.73 -9.20 6.27
CA ALA A 186 15.09 -9.64 5.93
C ALA A 186 15.82 -10.32 7.10
N ALA A 187 15.20 -10.38 8.27
CA ALA A 187 15.81 -10.98 9.46
C ALA A 187 15.88 -12.50 9.32
N PHE A 188 16.99 -13.09 9.80
CA PHE A 188 17.09 -14.52 9.96
C PHE A 188 16.11 -15.00 11.04
N VAL A 189 15.43 -16.12 10.79
CA VAL A 189 14.50 -16.73 11.74
C VAL A 189 14.76 -18.23 11.86
N ASP A 190 14.65 -18.74 13.08
CA ASP A 190 14.65 -20.18 13.33
C ASP A 190 13.28 -20.76 12.93
N ILE A 191 13.22 -21.34 11.72
CA ILE A 191 12.00 -21.91 11.14
C ILE A 191 11.43 -23.02 12.04
N ARG A 192 12.27 -23.84 12.68
CA ARG A 192 11.79 -24.94 13.52
C ARG A 192 11.12 -24.42 14.78
N ALA A 193 11.76 -23.45 15.44
CA ALA A 193 11.18 -22.78 16.60
C ALA A 193 9.87 -22.07 16.24
N LEU A 194 9.80 -21.41 15.07
CA LEU A 194 8.58 -20.75 14.59
C LEU A 194 7.47 -21.74 14.27
N LYS A 195 7.75 -22.88 13.60
CA LYS A 195 6.74 -23.91 13.34
C LYS A 195 6.16 -24.44 14.66
N LYS A 196 6.99 -24.66 15.68
CA LYS A 196 6.53 -25.04 17.02
C LYS A 196 5.68 -23.95 17.68
N LYS A 197 6.11 -22.69 17.65
CA LYS A 197 5.35 -21.52 18.16
C LYS A 197 3.98 -21.39 17.49
N LEU A 198 3.92 -21.66 16.19
CA LEU A 198 2.71 -21.59 15.39
C LEU A 198 1.91 -22.90 15.38
N GLU A 199 2.32 -23.91 16.15
CA GLU A 199 1.68 -25.24 16.25
C GLU A 199 1.47 -25.89 14.87
N LEU A 200 2.48 -25.77 14.02
CA LEU A 200 2.53 -26.37 12.70
C LEU A 200 3.23 -27.72 12.77
N TYR A 201 2.75 -28.69 11.98
CA TYR A 201 3.40 -29.98 11.82
C TYR A 201 4.79 -29.81 11.18
N GLU A 202 5.81 -30.41 11.81
CA GLU A 202 7.16 -30.48 11.26
C GLU A 202 7.17 -31.34 9.98
N ASN A 203 8.04 -31.01 9.03
CA ASN A 203 8.23 -31.74 7.75
C ASN A 203 6.99 -31.86 6.85
N THR A 204 5.97 -31.01 7.06
CA THR A 204 4.79 -30.92 6.19
C THR A 204 4.86 -29.68 5.30
N PHE A 205 4.51 -29.84 4.02
CA PHE A 205 4.42 -28.74 3.06
C PHE A 205 3.33 -27.74 3.49
N THR A 206 3.71 -26.48 3.61
CA THR A 206 2.90 -25.41 4.21
C THR A 206 2.53 -24.35 3.18
N VAL A 207 1.23 -24.14 2.96
CA VAL A 207 0.69 -23.10 2.08
C VAL A 207 0.19 -21.93 2.90
N LEU A 208 0.64 -20.72 2.60
CA LEU A 208 0.06 -19.48 3.12
C LEU A 208 -0.98 -18.92 2.13
N ILE A 209 -2.22 -18.76 2.56
CA ILE A 209 -3.26 -18.02 1.81
C ILE A 209 -3.44 -16.65 2.46
N ALA A 210 -3.10 -15.58 1.73
CA ALA A 210 -3.29 -14.21 2.20
C ALA A 210 -3.52 -13.25 1.02
N THR A 211 -4.69 -12.61 0.94
CA THR A 211 -5.07 -11.75 -0.19
C THR A 211 -5.09 -10.25 0.15
N GLY A 212 -4.25 -9.84 1.11
CA GLY A 212 -4.18 -8.48 1.62
C GLY A 212 -5.15 -8.21 2.77
N SER A 213 -5.18 -6.96 3.25
CA SER A 213 -5.82 -6.60 4.52
C SER A 213 -7.33 -6.80 4.56
N PHE A 214 -7.99 -6.93 3.41
CA PHE A 214 -9.45 -7.08 3.34
C PHE A 214 -9.92 -8.53 3.21
N GLY A 215 -9.02 -9.50 3.04
CA GLY A 215 -9.40 -10.91 2.87
C GLY A 215 -10.41 -11.12 1.74
N ILE A 216 -10.15 -10.52 0.57
CA ILE A 216 -11.02 -10.58 -0.62
C ILE A 216 -10.55 -11.71 -1.53
N GLY A 217 -11.48 -12.43 -2.14
CA GLY A 217 -11.20 -13.50 -3.10
C GLY A 217 -11.81 -14.83 -2.67
N PRO A 218 -11.66 -15.88 -3.50
CA PRO A 218 -12.28 -17.18 -3.27
C PRO A 218 -11.52 -18.01 -2.22
N ILE A 219 -11.15 -17.40 -1.08
CA ILE A 219 -10.28 -18.00 -0.05
C ILE A 219 -10.83 -19.34 0.45
N GLU A 220 -12.14 -19.43 0.70
CA GLU A 220 -12.78 -20.68 1.14
C GLU A 220 -12.70 -21.77 0.08
N ALA A 221 -12.89 -21.44 -1.19
CA ALA A 221 -12.80 -22.42 -2.26
C ALA A 221 -11.36 -22.93 -2.39
N ILE A 222 -10.37 -22.02 -2.35
CA ILE A 222 -8.94 -22.38 -2.37
C ILE A 222 -8.61 -23.28 -1.17
N LEU A 223 -9.08 -22.94 0.03
CA LEU A 223 -8.84 -23.76 1.23
C LEU A 223 -9.41 -25.18 1.07
N LYS A 224 -10.59 -25.33 0.47
CA LYS A 224 -11.21 -26.65 0.24
C LYS A 224 -10.40 -27.51 -0.74
N GLU A 225 -9.86 -26.91 -1.79
CA GLU A 225 -8.98 -27.61 -2.75
C GLU A 225 -7.65 -28.02 -2.10
N LEU A 226 -7.20 -27.30 -1.07
CA LEU A 226 -5.93 -27.54 -0.38
C LEU A 226 -6.07 -28.29 0.95
N LYS A 227 -7.20 -28.98 1.17
CA LYS A 227 -7.53 -29.66 2.45
C LYS A 227 -6.51 -30.73 2.89
N GLU A 228 -5.75 -31.30 1.96
CA GLU A 228 -4.72 -32.32 2.22
C GLU A 228 -3.36 -31.71 2.61
N PHE A 229 -3.20 -30.38 2.48
CA PHE A 229 -1.98 -29.66 2.84
C PHE A 229 -2.12 -28.99 4.20
N GLN A 230 -0.97 -28.66 4.81
CA GLN A 230 -0.96 -27.72 5.91
C GLN A 230 -1.17 -26.31 5.38
N VAL A 231 -2.21 -25.62 5.85
CA VAL A 231 -2.60 -24.31 5.31
C VAL A 231 -2.66 -23.27 6.42
N ILE A 232 -2.03 -22.12 6.21
CA ILE A 232 -2.21 -20.93 7.04
C ILE A 232 -3.10 -19.97 6.25
N VAL A 233 -4.23 -19.55 6.82
CA VAL A 233 -5.13 -18.60 6.17
C VAL A 233 -5.16 -17.31 6.96
N VAL A 234 -4.85 -16.18 6.30
CA VAL A 234 -4.93 -14.84 6.90
C VAL A 234 -6.12 -14.11 6.30
N CYS A 235 -7.17 -13.96 7.11
CA CYS A 235 -8.42 -13.30 6.72
C CYS A 235 -8.33 -11.77 6.78
N GLY A 236 -7.27 -11.21 7.38
CA GLY A 236 -7.12 -9.76 7.57
C GLY A 236 -8.26 -9.19 8.42
N HIS A 237 -8.87 -8.09 7.97
CA HIS A 237 -10.02 -7.47 8.63
C HIS A 237 -11.37 -8.16 8.31
N ASN A 238 -11.37 -9.25 7.55
CA ASN A 238 -12.61 -9.94 7.19
C ASN A 238 -13.09 -10.87 8.32
N GLU A 239 -13.70 -10.29 9.36
CA GLU A 239 -14.22 -11.03 10.52
C GLU A 239 -15.31 -12.05 10.14
N SER A 240 -16.08 -11.77 9.08
CA SER A 240 -17.08 -12.72 8.57
C SER A 240 -16.44 -13.98 8.01
N LEU A 241 -15.40 -13.82 7.17
CA LEU A 241 -14.63 -14.93 6.64
C LEU A 241 -13.90 -15.70 7.76
N LEU A 242 -13.29 -14.98 8.71
CA LEU A 242 -12.64 -15.59 9.87
C LEU A 242 -13.61 -16.50 10.62
N ARG A 243 -14.79 -15.98 11.03
CA ARG A 243 -15.80 -16.78 11.72
C ARG A 243 -16.25 -17.98 10.89
N LYS A 244 -16.50 -17.79 9.60
CA LYS A 244 -16.95 -18.86 8.69
C LYS A 244 -15.91 -19.98 8.58
N LEU A 245 -14.64 -19.64 8.37
CA LEU A 245 -13.57 -20.62 8.19
C LEU A 245 -13.19 -21.29 9.51
N SER A 246 -13.18 -20.56 10.62
CA SER A 246 -12.94 -21.10 11.96
C SER A 246 -14.04 -22.07 12.42
N ALA A 247 -15.27 -21.93 11.92
CA ALA A 247 -16.34 -22.89 12.17
C ALA A 247 -16.23 -24.18 11.34
N GLY A 248 -15.40 -24.19 10.28
CA GLY A 248 -15.15 -25.37 9.48
C GLY A 248 -14.17 -26.33 10.14
N GLN A 249 -14.32 -27.63 9.90
CA GLN A 249 -13.40 -28.65 10.39
C GLN A 249 -12.24 -28.86 9.40
N TYR A 250 -11.26 -27.97 9.44
CA TYR A 250 -10.04 -28.05 8.62
C TYR A 250 -8.85 -28.48 9.49
N ARG A 251 -8.65 -29.80 9.65
CA ARG A 251 -7.64 -30.36 10.59
C ARG A 251 -6.22 -29.83 10.38
N LEU A 252 -5.85 -29.56 9.13
CA LEU A 252 -4.51 -29.09 8.74
C LEU A 252 -4.45 -27.57 8.54
N ALA A 253 -5.52 -26.83 8.80
CA ALA A 253 -5.56 -25.39 8.56
C ALA A 253 -5.52 -24.58 9.86
N LYS A 254 -4.68 -23.56 9.88
CA LYS A 254 -4.66 -22.51 10.91
C LYS A 254 -5.27 -21.23 10.34
N ILE A 255 -6.44 -20.84 10.85
CA ILE A 255 -7.17 -19.66 10.40
C ILE A 255 -6.88 -18.48 11.33
N MET A 256 -6.42 -17.37 10.77
CA MET A 256 -6.01 -16.17 11.50
C MET A 256 -6.75 -14.94 10.97
N GLY A 257 -6.98 -13.96 11.84
CA GLY A 257 -7.54 -12.65 11.47
C GLY A 257 -6.47 -11.72 10.88
N LEU A 258 -6.42 -10.49 11.39
CA LEU A 258 -5.32 -9.57 11.10
C LEU A 258 -4.08 -9.99 11.90
N VAL A 259 -2.93 -9.99 11.24
CA VAL A 259 -1.64 -10.37 11.84
C VAL A 259 -0.62 -9.26 11.63
N ASP A 260 0.30 -9.11 12.59
CA ASP A 260 1.45 -8.21 12.51
C ASP A 260 2.77 -8.96 12.24
N ASN A 261 2.77 -10.29 12.39
CA ASN A 261 3.92 -11.17 12.22
C ASN A 261 3.99 -11.85 10.83
N MET A 262 3.51 -11.20 9.76
CA MET A 262 3.50 -11.77 8.39
C MET A 262 4.84 -12.36 7.92
N HIS A 263 5.97 -11.71 8.26
CA HIS A 263 7.32 -12.24 8.03
C HIS A 263 7.55 -13.66 8.58
N GLU A 264 7.05 -13.98 9.79
CA GLU A 264 7.14 -15.33 10.36
C GLU A 264 6.30 -16.31 9.55
N LEU A 265 5.08 -15.92 9.17
CA LEU A 265 4.17 -16.78 8.40
C LEU A 265 4.74 -17.09 7.01
N MET A 266 5.35 -16.10 6.35
CA MET A 266 6.05 -16.29 5.08
C MET A 266 7.26 -17.21 5.24
N ALA A 267 8.06 -17.03 6.30
CA ALA A 267 9.27 -17.82 6.50
C ALA A 267 9.00 -19.31 6.79
N VAL A 268 7.87 -19.64 7.43
CA VAL A 268 7.50 -21.04 7.70
C VAL A 268 6.75 -21.72 6.55
N SER A 269 6.40 -20.96 5.51
CA SER A 269 5.58 -21.43 4.39
C SER A 269 6.45 -21.72 3.16
N ASP A 270 6.12 -22.79 2.45
CA ASP A 270 6.83 -23.19 1.24
C ASP A 270 6.29 -22.47 0.00
N VAL A 271 5.02 -22.07 0.03
CA VAL A 271 4.37 -21.30 -1.03
C VAL A 271 3.32 -20.35 -0.47
N MET A 272 3.13 -19.21 -1.14
CA MET A 272 2.10 -18.24 -0.82
C MET A 272 1.10 -18.11 -1.99
N VAL A 273 -0.18 -18.27 -1.69
CA VAL A 273 -1.29 -17.91 -2.58
C VAL A 273 -1.78 -16.52 -2.18
N THR A 274 -1.61 -15.57 -3.09
CA THR A 274 -2.01 -14.18 -2.88
C THR A 274 -2.71 -13.61 -4.10
N LYS A 275 -3.23 -12.39 -3.97
CA LYS A 275 -3.84 -11.68 -5.09
C LYS A 275 -2.78 -11.41 -6.17
N PRO A 276 -3.15 -11.36 -7.47
CA PRO A 276 -2.28 -10.81 -8.49
C PRO A 276 -1.93 -9.33 -8.23
#